data_AF-A0A5A9F3X4-F1
#
_entry.id   AF-A0A5A9F3X4-F1
#
_cell.length_a   1.000
_cell.length_b   1.000
_cell.length_c   1.000
_cell.angle_alpha   90.00
_cell.angle_beta   90.00
_cell.angle_gamma   90.00
#
_symmetry.space_group_name_H-M   'P 1'
#
loop_
_entity.id
_entity.type
_entity.pdbx_description
1 polymer ?
#
loop_
_entity_poly.entity_id
_entity_poly.type
_entity_poly.pdbx_seq_one_letter_code
_entity_poly.pdbx_strand_id
1 'polypeptide(L)'
;MSSLTIPNRKKIRAAVIAQHVRESGLPGVVCFSCGNASRALKEAGLFVVEIAPGGDLSTGRWWTAPEIARAWPHLFDATSGHLAFPVMAAVADALRVDLGELPAGTYTVPTGSGETLVCLSMAYPACRFLPVYGIGQGTQFEPRAPLNGLVQALAAGGEAAKVS
;
A
#
# COMPACT_ATOMS: atom_id res chain seq x y z
N MET A 1 3.35 -22.33 -8.58
CA MET A 1 2.96 -21.18 -7.74
C MET A 1 4.19 -20.77 -6.97
N SER A 2 4.64 -19.53 -7.12
CA SER A 2 5.94 -19.08 -6.59
C SER A 2 5.74 -17.99 -5.53
N SER A 3 6.48 -18.06 -4.42
CA SER A 3 6.44 -17.00 -3.40
C SER A 3 7.21 -15.77 -3.89
N LEU A 4 6.57 -14.61 -3.90
CA LEU A 4 7.19 -13.34 -4.26
C LEU A 4 7.47 -12.52 -3.00
N THR A 5 8.74 -12.34 -2.68
CA THR A 5 9.18 -11.45 -1.60
C THR A 5 9.62 -10.12 -2.17
N ILE A 6 9.06 -9.03 -1.64
CA ILE A 6 9.40 -7.66 -2.06
C ILE A 6 9.98 -6.93 -0.83
N PRO A 7 11.30 -7.04 -0.60
CA PRO A 7 11.94 -6.52 0.61
C PRO A 7 11.81 -4.99 0.70
N ASN A 8 11.93 -4.29 -0.44
CA ASN A 8 11.93 -2.83 -0.49
C ASN A 8 10.55 -2.19 -0.62
N ARG A 9 9.45 -2.96 -0.61
CA ARG A 9 8.10 -2.46 -0.92
C ARG A 9 7.68 -1.20 -0.14
N LYS A 10 8.06 -1.11 1.14
CA LYS A 10 7.72 0.04 1.99
C LYS A 10 8.57 1.26 1.66
N LYS A 11 9.85 1.07 1.30
CA LYS A 11 10.76 2.14 0.86
C LYS A 11 10.35 2.68 -0.52
N ILE A 12 10.01 1.80 -1.46
CA ILE A 12 9.50 2.16 -2.80
C ILE A 12 8.24 3.03 -2.66
N ARG A 13 7.26 2.53 -1.90
CA ARG A 13 6.03 3.28 -1.61
C ARG A 13 6.32 4.64 -0.97
N ALA A 14 7.20 4.67 0.03
CA ALA A 14 7.55 5.91 0.72
C ALA A 14 8.24 6.93 -0.20
N ALA A 15 9.10 6.48 -1.10
CA ALA A 15 9.77 7.34 -2.08
C ALA A 15 8.76 7.98 -3.05
N VAL A 16 7.82 7.20 -3.58
CA VAL A 16 6.75 7.71 -4.45
C VAL A 16 5.86 8.72 -3.73
N ILE A 17 5.45 8.41 -2.50
CA ILE A 17 4.67 9.35 -1.67
C ILE A 17 5.47 10.63 -1.41
N ALA A 18 6.77 10.50 -1.11
CA ALA A 18 7.60 11.67 -0.84
C ALA A 18 7.75 12.58 -2.05
N GLN A 19 7.89 12.01 -3.24
CA GLN A 19 7.87 12.78 -4.48
C GLN A 19 6.52 13.49 -4.66
N HIS A 20 5.41 12.77 -4.56
CA HIS A 20 4.07 13.34 -4.71
C HIS A 20 3.80 14.50 -3.72
N VAL A 21 4.18 14.34 -2.45
CA VAL A 21 4.00 15.36 -1.41
C VAL A 21 4.81 16.61 -1.73
N ARG A 22 6.06 16.47 -2.17
CA ARG A 22 6.92 17.60 -2.56
C ARG A 22 6.37 18.34 -3.78
N GLU A 23 5.98 17.60 -4.81
CA GLU A 23 5.40 18.16 -6.04
C GLU A 23 4.06 18.87 -5.78
N SER A 24 3.28 18.37 -4.81
CA SER A 24 2.00 18.98 -4.41
C SER A 24 2.15 20.15 -3.44
N GLY A 25 3.37 20.49 -3.02
CA GLY A 25 3.63 21.55 -2.03
C GLY A 25 3.03 21.25 -0.64
N LEU A 26 2.79 19.98 -0.32
CA LEU A 26 2.20 19.58 0.95
C LEU A 26 3.29 19.51 2.05
N PRO A 27 3.00 19.96 3.28
CA PRO A 27 3.97 20.02 4.37
C PRO A 27 4.35 18.65 4.96
N GLY A 28 3.60 17.59 4.65
CA GLY A 28 3.88 16.25 5.16
C GLY A 28 2.72 15.28 4.96
N VAL A 29 2.74 14.21 5.74
CA VAL A 29 1.77 13.12 5.64
C VAL A 29 1.20 12.72 7.00
N VAL A 30 0.05 12.09 6.96
CA VAL A 30 -0.52 11.32 8.06
C VAL A 30 -0.53 9.85 7.67
N CYS A 31 -0.16 8.96 8.58
CA CYS A 31 -0.06 7.54 8.29
C CYS A 31 -0.58 6.71 9.47
N PHE A 32 -1.68 5.99 9.25
CA PHE A 32 -2.07 4.88 10.12
C PHE A 32 -1.17 3.66 9.85
N SER A 33 -0.43 3.22 10.86
CA SER A 33 0.66 2.25 10.68
C SER A 33 0.93 1.45 11.95
N CYS A 34 1.32 0.18 11.80
CA CYS A 34 1.93 -0.64 12.86
C CYS A 34 3.47 -0.45 12.95
N GLY A 35 3.96 0.76 12.65
CA GLY A 35 5.38 1.16 12.72
C GLY A 35 6.21 1.05 11.43
N ASN A 36 6.02 0.02 10.59
CA ASN A 36 6.91 -0.18 9.42
C ASN A 36 6.67 0.82 8.28
N ALA A 37 5.42 1.24 8.05
CA ALA A 37 5.09 2.17 6.97
C ALA A 37 5.49 3.62 7.33
N SER A 38 5.16 4.05 8.55
CA SER A 38 5.54 5.33 9.14
C SER A 38 7.06 5.50 9.20
N ARG A 39 7.83 4.46 9.60
CA ARG A 39 9.30 4.51 9.58
C ARG A 39 9.85 4.78 8.18
N ALA A 40 9.37 4.07 7.15
CA ALA A 40 9.84 4.27 5.78
C ALA A 40 9.53 5.68 5.26
N LEU A 41 8.39 6.26 5.63
CA LEU A 41 8.04 7.65 5.29
C LEU A 41 8.98 8.65 5.97
N LYS A 42 9.31 8.45 7.25
CA LYS A 42 10.29 9.27 7.99
C LYS A 42 11.70 9.17 7.36
N GLU A 43 12.13 7.96 7.01
CA GLU A 43 13.40 7.71 6.29
C GLU A 43 13.45 8.39 4.91
N ALA A 44 12.30 8.56 4.24
CA ALA A 44 12.18 9.31 2.98
C ALA A 44 12.23 10.84 3.16
N GLY A 45 12.42 11.32 4.40
CA GLY A 45 12.55 12.74 4.73
C GLY A 45 11.23 13.48 4.86
N LEU A 46 10.12 12.77 5.12
CA LEU A 46 8.82 13.40 5.32
C LEU A 46 8.57 13.72 6.79
N PHE A 47 7.86 14.82 7.04
CA PHE A 47 7.13 15.01 8.28
C PHE A 47 5.94 14.05 8.32
N VAL A 48 5.85 13.25 9.38
CA VAL A 48 4.85 12.17 9.50
C VAL A 48 4.10 12.31 10.82
N VAL A 49 2.80 12.54 10.74
CA VAL A 49 1.88 12.33 11.87
C VAL A 49 1.51 10.85 11.91
N GLU A 50 1.89 10.16 12.98
CA GLU A 50 1.75 8.71 13.09
C GLU A 50 0.56 8.32 13.96
N ILE A 51 -0.40 7.60 13.38
CA ILE A 51 -1.54 7.02 14.09
C ILE A 51 -1.21 5.54 14.36
N ALA A 52 -0.78 5.22 15.59
CA ALA A 52 -0.29 3.89 15.98
C ALA A 52 -0.46 3.63 17.50
N PRO A 53 -0.49 2.37 17.97
CA PRO A 53 -0.32 2.08 19.39
C PRO A 53 1.10 2.49 19.82
N GLY A 54 1.24 3.69 20.38
CA GLY A 54 2.52 4.34 20.69
C GLY A 54 2.94 5.48 19.74
N GLY A 55 2.09 5.85 18.77
CA GLY A 55 2.25 7.06 17.95
C GLY A 55 1.63 8.31 18.60
N ASP A 56 1.51 9.38 17.82
CA ASP A 56 0.97 10.68 18.27
C ASP A 56 -0.50 10.59 18.70
N LEU A 57 -1.23 9.56 18.23
CA LEU A 57 -2.62 9.28 18.58
C LEU A 57 -2.85 7.78 18.79
N SER A 58 -3.59 7.42 19.85
CA SER A 58 -3.90 6.03 20.20
C SER A 58 -4.93 5.39 19.26
N THR A 59 -4.77 4.09 19.01
CA THR A 59 -5.59 3.34 18.05
C THR A 59 -6.49 2.31 18.73
N GLY A 60 -7.79 2.60 18.84
CA GLY A 60 -8.83 1.60 19.11
C GLY A 60 -9.58 1.12 17.85
N ARG A 61 -9.34 1.75 16.69
CA ARG A 61 -10.05 1.47 15.42
C ARG A 61 -9.25 1.95 14.20
N TRP A 62 -9.63 1.43 13.03
CA TRP A 62 -9.18 1.95 11.73
C TRP A 62 -9.78 3.33 11.48
N TRP A 63 -8.95 4.30 11.09
CA TRP A 63 -9.40 5.62 10.68
C TRP A 63 -9.82 5.57 9.20
N THR A 64 -10.92 6.21 8.85
CA THR A 64 -11.37 6.32 7.46
C THR A 64 -10.71 7.50 6.76
N ALA A 65 -10.60 7.46 5.42
CA ALA A 65 -10.06 8.57 4.64
C ALA A 65 -10.79 9.91 4.91
N PRO A 66 -12.14 9.98 5.03
CA PRO A 66 -12.82 11.22 5.39
C PRO A 66 -12.51 11.73 6.80
N GLU A 67 -12.29 10.83 7.78
CA GLU A 67 -11.89 11.24 9.12
C GLU A 67 -10.49 11.85 9.13
N ILE A 68 -9.57 11.24 8.39
CA ILE A 68 -8.21 11.74 8.22
C ILE A 68 -8.22 13.11 7.53
N ALA A 69 -8.96 13.25 6.42
CA ALA A 69 -9.07 14.50 5.69
C ALA A 69 -9.64 15.65 6.55
N ARG A 70 -10.57 15.37 7.47
CA ARG A 70 -11.12 16.36 8.39
C ARG A 70 -10.12 16.75 9.49
N ALA A 71 -9.38 15.79 10.04
CA ALA A 71 -8.45 16.04 11.13
C ALA A 71 -7.15 16.70 10.67
N TRP A 72 -6.69 16.38 9.45
CA TRP A 72 -5.47 16.94 8.86
C TRP A 72 -5.68 17.38 7.41
N PRO A 73 -6.46 18.44 7.17
CA PRO A 73 -6.80 18.90 5.81
C PRO A 73 -5.59 19.36 4.99
N HIS A 74 -4.45 19.61 5.64
CA HIS A 74 -3.21 20.06 5.01
C HIS A 74 -2.16 18.95 4.89
N LEU A 75 -2.43 17.72 5.33
CA LEU A 75 -1.51 16.61 5.19
C LEU A 75 -2.04 15.60 4.18
N PHE A 76 -1.12 14.96 3.47
CA PHE A 76 -1.48 13.86 2.58
C PHE A 76 -1.78 12.59 3.37
N ASP A 77 -2.89 11.90 3.03
CA ASP A 77 -3.23 10.61 3.63
C ASP A 77 -2.36 9.49 3.04
N ALA A 78 -1.29 9.15 3.76
CA ALA A 78 -0.37 8.07 3.44
C ALA A 78 -0.76 6.74 4.11
N THR A 79 -1.97 6.62 4.66
CA THR A 79 -2.49 5.37 5.21
C THR A 79 -2.58 4.30 4.14
N SER A 80 -2.16 3.08 4.48
CA SER A 80 -2.15 2.01 3.48
C SER A 80 -3.56 1.59 3.12
N GLY A 81 -3.87 1.62 1.83
CA GLY A 81 -5.20 1.40 1.28
C GLY A 81 -6.07 2.65 1.14
N HIS A 82 -5.54 3.84 1.46
CA HIS A 82 -6.22 5.13 1.18
C HIS A 82 -5.58 5.93 0.04
N LEU A 83 -4.44 5.47 -0.49
CA LEU A 83 -3.76 6.20 -1.56
C LEU A 83 -4.69 6.43 -2.74
N ALA A 84 -4.68 7.65 -3.26
CA ALA A 84 -5.37 7.96 -4.51
C ALA A 84 -4.80 7.11 -5.65
N PHE A 85 -5.66 6.72 -6.58
CA PHE A 85 -5.30 5.82 -7.70
C PHE A 85 -4.06 6.28 -8.49
N PRO A 86 -3.87 7.57 -8.84
CA PRO A 86 -2.66 8.01 -9.54
C PRO A 86 -1.37 7.75 -8.74
N VAL A 87 -1.41 7.89 -7.41
CA VAL A 87 -0.26 7.60 -6.54
C VAL A 87 -0.02 6.09 -6.49
N MET A 88 -1.08 5.28 -6.45
CA MET A 88 -0.95 3.82 -6.54
C MET A 88 -0.34 3.37 -7.88
N ALA A 89 -0.71 4.01 -8.99
CA ALA A 89 -0.12 3.75 -10.30
C ALA A 89 1.38 4.05 -10.32
N ALA A 90 1.80 5.20 -9.77
CA ALA A 90 3.22 5.51 -9.63
C ALA A 90 3.97 4.50 -8.74
N VAL A 91 3.32 3.99 -7.69
CA VAL A 91 3.89 2.88 -6.88
C VAL A 91 4.00 1.60 -7.69
N ALA A 92 3.02 1.28 -8.53
CA ALA A 92 3.07 0.13 -9.42
C ALA A 92 4.24 0.22 -10.41
N ASP A 93 4.44 1.37 -11.04
CA ASP A 93 5.57 1.61 -11.94
C ASP A 93 6.91 1.45 -11.22
N ALA A 94 7.03 2.04 -10.03
CA ALA A 94 8.26 1.93 -9.24
C ALA A 94 8.54 0.48 -8.78
N LEU A 95 7.48 -0.29 -8.44
CA LEU A 95 7.60 -1.73 -8.16
C LEU A 95 8.05 -2.50 -9.41
N ARG A 96 7.58 -2.12 -10.60
CA ARG A 96 8.01 -2.74 -11.86
C ARG A 96 9.49 -2.49 -12.12
N VAL A 97 9.96 -1.27 -11.88
CA VAL A 97 11.37 -0.92 -12.02
C VAL A 97 12.25 -1.73 -11.05
N ASP A 98 11.84 -1.89 -9.79
CA ASP A 98 12.60 -2.62 -8.77
C ASP A 98 12.63 -4.14 -9.02
N LEU A 99 11.51 -4.72 -9.46
CA LEU A 99 11.36 -6.17 -9.63
C LEU A 99 11.74 -6.68 -11.03
N GLY A 100 11.79 -5.79 -12.04
CA GLY A 100 12.01 -6.16 -13.43
C GLY A 100 10.82 -6.89 -14.05
N GLU A 101 11.05 -7.61 -15.15
CA GLU A 101 9.99 -8.40 -15.78
C GLU A 101 9.70 -9.67 -14.97
N LEU A 102 8.41 -9.93 -14.74
CA LEU A 102 7.94 -11.17 -14.14
C LEU A 102 7.32 -12.07 -15.21
N PRO A 103 7.66 -13.37 -15.25
CA PRO A 103 6.95 -14.34 -16.09
C PRO A 103 5.45 -14.36 -15.79
N ALA A 104 4.64 -14.57 -16.82
CA ALA A 104 3.21 -14.80 -16.64
C ALA A 104 3.00 -16.02 -15.71
N GLY A 105 2.11 -15.88 -14.73
CA GLY A 105 1.88 -16.94 -13.76
C GLY A 105 1.27 -16.46 -12.44
N THR A 106 1.18 -17.38 -11.49
CA THR A 106 0.56 -17.13 -10.18
C THR A 106 1.60 -17.07 -9.07
N TYR A 107 1.59 -15.96 -8.33
CA TYR A 107 2.49 -15.65 -7.24
C TYR A 107 1.73 -15.50 -5.92
N THR A 108 2.34 -15.93 -4.82
CA THR A 108 1.82 -15.65 -3.48
C THR A 108 2.58 -14.47 -2.87
N VAL A 109 1.85 -13.54 -2.24
CA VAL A 109 2.40 -12.29 -1.71
C VAL A 109 1.97 -12.10 -0.26
N PRO A 110 2.91 -11.94 0.70
CA PRO A 110 2.59 -11.57 2.07
C PRO A 110 1.78 -10.26 2.11
N THR A 111 0.58 -10.32 2.67
CA THR A 111 -0.41 -9.25 2.57
C THR A 111 -0.84 -8.74 3.94
N GLY A 112 -0.86 -7.42 4.11
CA GLY A 112 -1.47 -6.73 5.24
C GLY A 112 -2.70 -5.97 4.77
N SER A 113 -2.54 -4.70 4.41
CA SER A 113 -3.63 -3.85 3.90
C SER A 113 -4.10 -4.17 2.47
N GLY A 114 -3.37 -5.01 1.72
CA GLY A 114 -3.69 -5.31 0.32
C GLY A 114 -3.07 -4.38 -0.73
N GLU A 115 -2.60 -3.19 -0.34
CA GLU A 115 -2.20 -2.15 -1.30
C GLU A 115 -1.08 -2.60 -2.25
N THR A 116 -0.05 -3.28 -1.73
CA THR A 116 1.04 -3.83 -2.57
C THR A 116 0.51 -4.82 -3.60
N LEU A 117 -0.47 -5.66 -3.25
CA LEU A 117 -1.04 -6.64 -4.17
C LEU A 117 -1.82 -5.96 -5.30
N VAL A 118 -2.56 -4.90 -4.97
CA VAL A 118 -3.24 -4.08 -5.97
C VAL A 118 -2.23 -3.43 -6.91
N CYS A 119 -1.17 -2.79 -6.40
CA CYS A 119 -0.14 -2.18 -7.24
C CYS A 119 0.60 -3.20 -8.11
N LEU A 120 0.87 -4.41 -7.60
CA LEU A 120 1.42 -5.49 -8.42
C LEU A 120 0.49 -5.91 -9.56
N SER A 121 -0.81 -5.98 -9.29
CA SER A 121 -1.81 -6.32 -10.32
C SER A 121 -1.91 -5.24 -11.40
N MET A 122 -1.66 -3.97 -11.05
CA MET A 122 -1.53 -2.88 -12.03
C MET A 122 -0.24 -3.01 -12.85
N ALA A 123 0.89 -3.30 -12.20
CA ALA A 123 2.20 -3.41 -12.83
C ALA A 123 2.34 -4.63 -13.76
N TYR A 124 1.68 -5.74 -13.41
CA TYR A 124 1.81 -7.04 -14.08
C TYR A 124 0.43 -7.65 -14.38
N PRO A 125 -0.30 -7.14 -15.37
CA PRO A 125 -1.64 -7.63 -15.69
C PRO A 125 -1.66 -9.09 -16.19
N ALA A 126 -0.51 -9.62 -16.64
CA ALA A 126 -0.37 -11.02 -17.03
C ALA A 126 -0.06 -11.97 -15.85
N CYS A 127 0.12 -11.43 -14.64
CA CYS A 127 0.40 -12.19 -13.43
C CYS A 127 -0.81 -12.17 -12.49
N ARG A 128 -1.00 -13.25 -11.74
CA ARG A 128 -2.00 -13.36 -10.68
C ARG A 128 -1.30 -13.34 -9.33
N PHE A 129 -1.75 -12.48 -8.43
CA PHE A 129 -1.18 -12.36 -7.08
C PHE A 129 -2.20 -12.81 -6.04
N LEU A 130 -1.85 -13.83 -5.27
CA LEU A 130 -2.66 -14.40 -4.21
C LEU A 130 -2.19 -13.87 -2.84
N PRO A 131 -3.08 -13.32 -2.01
CA PRO A 131 -2.69 -12.80 -0.71
C PRO A 131 -2.37 -13.94 0.26
N VAL A 132 -1.30 -13.77 1.04
CA VAL A 132 -1.00 -14.62 2.19
C VAL A 132 -0.99 -13.78 3.46
N TYR A 133 -1.95 -14.03 4.34
CA TYR A 133 -2.08 -13.36 5.64
C TYR A 133 -1.47 -14.22 6.76
N GLY A 134 -1.20 -13.60 7.92
CA GLY A 134 -0.82 -14.31 9.15
C GLY A 134 0.64 -14.75 9.27
N ILE A 135 1.53 -14.35 8.35
CA ILE A 135 2.97 -14.66 8.42
C ILE A 135 3.67 -13.90 9.56
N GLY A 136 3.12 -12.74 9.95
CA GLY A 136 3.57 -11.92 11.08
C GLY A 136 2.59 -10.79 11.39
N GLN A 137 2.86 -9.98 12.43
CA GLN A 137 1.95 -8.92 12.89
C GLN A 137 1.47 -7.98 11.76
N GLY A 138 2.37 -7.51 10.91
CA GLY A 138 2.04 -6.61 9.79
C GLY A 138 1.29 -7.25 8.61
N THR A 139 0.99 -8.55 8.70
CA THR A 139 0.23 -9.32 7.69
C THR A 139 -1.01 -9.98 8.30
N GLN A 140 -1.39 -9.64 9.53
CA GLN A 140 -2.64 -10.12 10.09
C GLN A 140 -3.81 -9.57 9.27
N PHE A 141 -4.79 -10.43 9.02
CA PHE A 141 -6.00 -10.03 8.34
C PHE A 141 -6.83 -9.12 9.27
N GLU A 142 -7.08 -7.89 8.84
CA GLU A 142 -8.00 -6.97 9.51
C GLU A 142 -9.24 -6.83 8.62
N PRO A 143 -10.42 -7.33 9.04
CA PRO A 143 -11.64 -7.31 8.23
C PRO A 143 -12.02 -5.92 7.71
N ARG A 144 -11.68 -4.86 8.45
CA ARG A 144 -11.99 -3.46 8.10
C ARG A 144 -10.96 -2.80 7.20
N ALA A 145 -9.91 -3.51 6.78
CA ALA A 145 -8.92 -2.95 5.87
C ALA A 145 -9.60 -2.58 4.53
N PRO A 146 -9.37 -1.35 4.02
CA PRO A 146 -10.20 -0.75 2.97
C PRO A 146 -10.10 -1.47 1.61
N LEU A 147 -9.03 -2.23 1.36
CA LEU A 147 -8.81 -2.93 0.09
C LEU A 147 -9.17 -4.42 0.12
N ASN A 148 -9.70 -4.96 1.23
CA ASN A 148 -9.98 -6.39 1.34
C ASN A 148 -10.87 -6.92 0.20
N GLY A 149 -11.96 -6.22 -0.11
CA GLY A 149 -12.88 -6.62 -1.19
C GLY A 149 -12.20 -6.61 -2.56
N LEU A 150 -11.35 -5.61 -2.84
CA LEU A 150 -10.61 -5.53 -4.09
C LEU A 150 -9.54 -6.63 -4.18
N VAL A 151 -8.80 -6.87 -3.11
CA VAL A 151 -7.81 -7.96 -3.04
C VAL A 151 -8.48 -9.31 -3.30
N GLN A 152 -9.64 -9.55 -2.70
CA GLN A 152 -10.42 -10.78 -2.93
C GLN A 152 -10.86 -10.90 -4.39
N ALA A 153 -11.37 -9.81 -4.99
CA ALA A 153 -11.78 -9.80 -6.39
C ALA A 153 -10.60 -10.07 -7.35
N LEU A 154 -9.46 -9.40 -7.14
CA LEU A 154 -8.24 -9.61 -7.92
C LEU A 154 -7.67 -11.03 -7.75
N ALA A 155 -7.73 -11.56 -6.52
CA ALA A 155 -7.29 -12.92 -6.26
C ALA A 155 -8.22 -13.96 -6.88
N ALA A 156 -9.53 -13.70 -6.98
CA ALA A 156 -10.53 -14.59 -7.55
C ALA A 156 -10.59 -14.55 -9.08
N GLY A 157 -10.35 -13.39 -9.69
CA GLY A 157 -10.39 -13.17 -11.14
C GLY A 157 -9.29 -13.95 -11.87
N GLY A 158 -9.67 -15.10 -12.44
CA GLY A 158 -8.75 -16.02 -13.12
C GLY A 158 -8.76 -15.97 -14.64
N GLU A 159 -9.75 -15.37 -15.32
CA GLU A 159 -9.87 -15.50 -16.79
C GLU A 159 -10.51 -14.29 -17.55
N ALA A 160 -10.79 -13.15 -16.91
CA ALA A 160 -11.35 -11.97 -17.60
C ALA A 160 -10.57 -10.71 -17.17
N ALA A 161 -10.10 -9.82 -18.05
CA ALA A 161 -10.58 -9.50 -19.38
C ALA A 161 -9.39 -9.16 -20.30
N LYS A 162 -9.35 -9.76 -21.49
CA LYS A 162 -8.81 -9.06 -22.65
C LYS A 162 -9.77 -7.89 -22.88
N VAL A 163 -9.38 -6.69 -22.49
CA VAL A 163 -9.98 -5.50 -23.10
C VAL A 163 -9.38 -5.44 -24.50
N SER A 164 -10.12 -6.01 -25.44
CA SER A 164 -9.88 -5.91 -26.88
C SER A 164 -9.96 -4.47 -27.34
#